data_AF-R7HJV4-F1
#
_entry.id   AF-R7HJV4-F1
#
_cell.length_a   1.000
_cell.length_b   1.000
_cell.length_c   1.000
_cell.angle_alpha   90.00
_cell.angle_beta   90.00
_cell.angle_gamma   90.00
#
_symmetry.space_group_name_H-M   'P 1'
#
loop_
_entity.id
_entity.type
_entity.pdbx_description
1 polymer ?
#
loop_
_entity_poly.entity_id
_entity_poly.type
_entity_poly.pdbx_seq_one_letter_code
_entity_poly.pdbx_strand_id
1 'polypeptide(L)'
;MMSKFKQLRLRLVVAVAVLLMAGTGTEAFAQCYTKNLQQAESLYKQGRYAEAKKRFAAAKACPDKPKTNNLDSRIAACNRKIKERSSSSTQPSRRQSTPSTTSRTNSFKITSVSFRNEDIDDNVLNAYGERLCAADVHYLMPRIYYKSTYSSSQDWAFKYKIYKPDGTLMSGSTSPSGYTNSFEMTVDPGENYCGIGGWGRSGGGAYDQTGQYRFEVWRNGSRIYQQNFTLYSGSGNVSDGTLKVDGKTSVSTNFSSSGGTERFTVSGVSSWDTWGIPSWCSVENRTSTSFTLRCEANNSSSSRSDYMKITSGSQEVRIDITQDASASRFSGNVENVWVDYDQWQNGKKGMLIHVKFTVDGMKGREGKCVAYFKYEGGDFLKDYNNDYGTTGGQVCCPDSFTPNYDSTRFSDFRLFMPYDELHMAKGKYDLAFHILIYDQDTQEDIVRSSDQNFTFTQN
;
A
#
# COMPACT_ATOMS: atom_id res chain seq x y z
N MET A 1 -67.79 5.77 38.33
CA MET A 1 -68.42 4.80 37.38
C MET A 1 -67.41 4.60 36.25
N MET A 2 -66.97 3.38 35.91
CA MET A 2 -67.64 2.36 35.06
C MET A 2 -67.88 2.89 33.64
N SER A 3 -67.55 2.19 32.53
CA SER A 3 -67.23 0.78 32.27
C SER A 3 -66.18 0.68 31.13
N LYS A 4 -65.03 0.01 31.23
CA LYS A 4 -64.69 -1.44 31.28
C LYS A 4 -64.85 -2.26 29.96
N PHE A 5 -63.70 -2.76 29.48
CA PHE A 5 -63.38 -4.13 28.98
C PHE A 5 -64.08 -4.79 27.77
N LYS A 6 -63.25 -5.27 26.82
CA LYS A 6 -63.01 -6.69 26.38
C LYS A 6 -62.07 -6.66 25.14
N GLN A 7 -61.19 -7.62 24.79
CA GLN A 7 -60.56 -8.83 25.38
C GLN A 7 -59.07 -8.79 24.94
N LEU A 8 -58.01 -9.22 25.67
CA LEU A 8 -57.75 -10.35 26.56
C LEU A 8 -57.41 -11.69 25.85
N ARG A 9 -56.10 -11.96 25.68
CA ARG A 9 -55.37 -13.25 25.89
C ARG A 9 -53.89 -13.11 25.43
N LEU A 10 -52.84 -13.71 26.04
CA LEU A 10 -52.70 -14.27 27.41
C LEU A 10 -51.22 -14.57 27.83
N ARG A 11 -50.66 -13.83 28.80
CA ARG A 11 -49.59 -14.22 29.77
C ARG A 11 -48.20 -14.60 29.19
N LEU A 12 -47.07 -14.62 29.91
CA LEU A 12 -46.72 -14.76 31.35
C LEU A 12 -45.59 -13.72 31.69
N VAL A 13 -45.57 -12.88 32.77
CA VAL A 13 -45.68 -13.08 34.25
C VAL A 13 -44.40 -13.72 34.84
N VAL A 14 -43.70 -13.24 35.90
CA VAL A 14 -43.58 -11.96 36.68
C VAL A 14 -42.21 -12.05 37.48
N ALA A 15 -41.61 -11.14 38.28
CA ALA A 15 -41.96 -10.20 39.39
C ALA A 15 -41.08 -8.89 39.31
N VAL A 16 -40.91 -7.90 40.22
CA VAL A 16 -40.97 -7.62 41.70
C VAL A 16 -39.78 -8.24 42.49
N ALA A 17 -38.81 -7.57 43.18
CA ALA A 17 -38.67 -6.31 43.99
C ALA A 17 -39.01 -6.50 45.51
N VAL A 18 -38.39 -5.90 46.56
CA VAL A 18 -37.11 -5.15 46.80
C VAL A 18 -36.86 -5.10 48.36
N LEU A 19 -35.71 -4.56 48.86
CA LEU A 19 -35.29 -4.43 50.30
C LEU A 19 -34.60 -5.69 50.91
N LEU A 20 -33.60 -5.64 51.82
CA LEU A 20 -32.68 -4.57 52.29
C LEU A 20 -31.35 -5.17 52.86
N MET A 21 -30.26 -4.40 52.76
CA MET A 21 -29.00 -4.37 53.55
C MET A 21 -28.40 -5.67 54.15
N ALA A 22 -27.21 -6.06 53.65
CA ALA A 22 -25.93 -6.04 54.40
C ALA A 22 -24.86 -6.91 53.69
N GLY A 23 -23.80 -6.31 53.15
CA GLY A 23 -22.72 -7.04 52.48
C GLY A 23 -21.65 -6.11 51.93
N THR A 24 -20.59 -5.89 52.69
CA THR A 24 -19.50 -4.96 52.33
C THR A 24 -18.49 -5.61 51.38
N GLY A 25 -18.39 -5.11 50.15
CA GLY A 25 -17.19 -5.23 49.30
C GLY A 25 -17.26 -6.15 48.08
N THR A 26 -16.37 -5.84 47.11
CA THR A 26 -15.98 -6.63 45.91
C THR A 26 -16.82 -6.55 44.62
N GLU A 27 -17.59 -5.47 44.39
CA GLU A 27 -18.11 -5.14 43.04
C GLU A 27 -17.03 -4.53 42.11
N ALA A 28 -16.10 -5.36 41.64
CA ALA A 28 -15.06 -4.94 40.67
C ALA A 28 -14.71 -5.97 39.58
N PHE A 29 -15.24 -7.21 39.64
CA PHE A 29 -14.74 -8.32 38.80
C PHE A 29 -15.60 -8.73 37.59
N ALA A 30 -16.90 -8.37 37.55
CA ALA A 30 -17.90 -8.96 36.62
C ALA A 30 -17.81 -8.53 35.13
N GLN A 31 -16.72 -7.89 34.71
CA GLN A 31 -16.56 -7.38 33.34
C GLN A 31 -15.72 -8.29 32.43
N CYS A 32 -14.81 -9.11 32.95
CA CYS A 32 -13.84 -9.83 32.11
C CYS A 32 -14.51 -10.88 31.22
N TYR A 33 -15.33 -11.75 31.82
CA TYR A 33 -16.04 -12.81 31.10
C TYR A 33 -17.01 -12.22 30.07
N THR A 34 -17.86 -11.29 30.49
CA THR A 34 -18.92 -10.71 29.64
C THR A 34 -18.34 -9.97 28.44
N LYS A 35 -17.31 -9.13 28.65
CA LYS A 35 -16.64 -8.36 27.59
C LYS A 35 -15.96 -9.26 26.56
N ASN A 36 -15.22 -10.28 27.00
CA ASN A 36 -14.56 -11.22 26.09
C ASN A 36 -15.55 -12.14 25.37
N LEU A 37 -16.64 -12.57 26.04
CA LEU A 37 -17.68 -13.39 25.42
C LEU A 37 -18.38 -12.63 24.29
N GLN A 38 -18.87 -11.41 24.53
CA GLN A 38 -19.54 -10.60 23.51
C GLN A 38 -18.62 -10.31 22.30
N GLN A 39 -17.35 -9.99 22.54
CA GLN A 39 -16.36 -9.81 21.48
C GLN A 39 -16.13 -11.10 20.69
N ALA A 40 -16.01 -12.25 21.36
CA ALA A 40 -15.86 -13.54 20.70
C ALA A 40 -17.06 -13.91 19.82
N GLU A 41 -18.29 -13.64 20.29
CA GLU A 41 -19.51 -13.90 19.52
C GLU A 41 -19.63 -13.01 18.28
N SER A 42 -19.25 -11.73 18.39
CA SER A 42 -19.24 -10.78 17.26
C SER A 42 -18.24 -11.21 16.19
N LEU A 43 -16.99 -11.51 16.59
CA LEU A 43 -15.95 -12.02 15.70
C LEU A 43 -16.36 -13.36 15.04
N TYR A 44 -17.04 -14.24 15.78
CA TYR A 44 -17.55 -15.51 15.24
C TYR A 44 -18.62 -15.28 14.16
N LYS A 45 -19.55 -14.34 14.37
CA LYS A 45 -20.56 -13.96 13.36
C LYS A 45 -19.93 -13.31 12.12
N GLN A 46 -18.82 -12.58 12.28
CA GLN A 46 -18.03 -11.99 11.20
C GLN A 46 -17.13 -13.00 10.45
N GLY A 47 -17.15 -14.29 10.80
CA GLY A 47 -16.27 -15.30 10.19
C GLY A 47 -14.79 -15.21 10.62
N ARG A 48 -14.47 -14.36 11.60
CA ARG A 48 -13.11 -14.13 12.14
C ARG A 48 -12.76 -15.19 13.19
N TYR A 49 -12.87 -16.47 12.79
CA TYR A 49 -12.86 -17.62 13.71
C TYR A 49 -11.58 -17.77 14.53
N ALA A 50 -10.43 -17.33 14.03
CA ALA A 50 -9.16 -17.35 14.77
C ALA A 50 -9.14 -16.33 15.92
N GLU A 51 -9.68 -15.14 15.70
CA GLU A 51 -9.78 -14.09 16.71
C GLU A 51 -10.90 -14.37 17.70
N ALA A 52 -12.03 -14.90 17.22
CA ALA A 52 -13.09 -15.43 18.06
C ALA A 52 -12.55 -16.50 19.03
N LYS A 53 -11.69 -17.41 18.55
CA LYS A 53 -10.98 -18.39 19.38
C LYS A 53 -10.06 -17.72 20.41
N LYS A 54 -9.24 -16.72 20.02
CA LYS A 54 -8.41 -15.93 20.96
C LYS A 54 -9.29 -15.32 22.08
N ARG A 55 -10.49 -14.77 21.75
CA ARG A 55 -11.43 -14.18 22.73
C ARG A 55 -12.22 -15.19 23.58
N PHE A 56 -12.67 -16.34 23.03
CA PHE A 56 -13.28 -17.40 23.84
C PHE A 56 -12.26 -18.01 24.83
N ALA A 57 -10.98 -18.11 24.45
CA ALA A 57 -9.91 -18.52 25.36
C ALA A 57 -9.67 -17.48 26.49
N ALA A 58 -9.70 -16.18 26.17
CA ALA A 58 -9.64 -15.12 27.18
C ALA A 58 -10.84 -15.19 28.16
N ALA A 59 -12.07 -15.39 27.65
CA ALA A 59 -13.25 -15.62 28.49
C ALA A 59 -13.13 -16.88 29.38
N LYS A 60 -12.37 -17.90 28.94
CA LYS A 60 -12.05 -19.10 29.75
C LYS A 60 -10.99 -18.83 30.81
N ALA A 61 -10.05 -17.91 30.56
CA ALA A 61 -9.06 -17.46 31.53
C ALA A 61 -9.68 -16.58 32.63
N CYS A 62 -10.67 -15.72 32.29
CA CYS A 62 -11.30 -14.79 33.21
C CYS A 62 -11.78 -15.42 34.55
N PRO A 63 -11.62 -14.73 35.70
CA PRO A 63 -11.97 -15.25 37.03
C PRO A 63 -13.48 -15.20 37.33
N ASP A 64 -14.21 -14.27 36.71
CA ASP A 64 -15.67 -14.06 36.84
C ASP A 64 -16.51 -14.99 35.96
N LYS A 65 -15.90 -16.00 35.30
CA LYS A 65 -16.64 -16.93 34.43
C LYS A 65 -17.66 -17.78 35.21
N PRO A 66 -18.90 -17.93 34.72
CA PRO A 66 -19.88 -18.86 35.31
C PRO A 66 -19.39 -20.31 35.31
N LYS A 67 -19.68 -21.03 36.40
CA LYS A 67 -19.39 -22.48 36.54
C LYS A 67 -19.96 -23.30 35.39
N THR A 68 -21.18 -22.95 34.93
CA THR A 68 -21.82 -23.52 33.74
C THR A 68 -21.61 -22.57 32.56
N ASN A 69 -20.78 -22.96 31.59
CA ASN A 69 -20.53 -22.20 30.36
C ASN A 69 -20.28 -23.15 29.17
N ASN A 70 -20.24 -22.61 27.95
CA ASN A 70 -20.09 -23.39 26.71
C ASN A 70 -18.76 -23.12 25.97
N LEU A 71 -17.77 -22.51 26.64
CA LEU A 71 -16.59 -21.93 26.00
C LEU A 71 -15.76 -22.95 25.20
N ASP A 72 -15.54 -24.16 25.73
CA ASP A 72 -14.81 -25.20 25.02
C ASP A 72 -15.54 -25.68 23.76
N SER A 73 -16.86 -25.76 23.79
CA SER A 73 -17.68 -26.04 22.60
C SER A 73 -17.60 -24.91 21.56
N ARG A 74 -17.49 -23.64 21.99
CA ARG A 74 -17.27 -22.49 21.10
C ARG A 74 -15.86 -22.50 20.50
N ILE A 75 -14.83 -22.83 21.29
CA ILE A 75 -13.44 -22.99 20.83
C ILE A 75 -13.34 -24.15 19.82
N ALA A 76 -14.00 -25.28 20.09
CA ALA A 76 -14.08 -26.41 19.17
C ALA A 76 -14.81 -26.05 17.86
N ALA A 77 -15.89 -25.26 17.92
CA ALA A 77 -16.58 -24.75 16.74
C ALA A 77 -15.68 -23.83 15.89
N CYS A 78 -14.87 -22.96 16.52
CA CYS A 78 -13.87 -22.16 15.83
C CYS A 78 -12.82 -23.06 15.13
N ASN A 79 -12.29 -24.07 15.83
CA ASN A 79 -11.32 -25.01 15.25
C ASN A 79 -11.89 -25.75 14.02
N ARG A 80 -13.16 -26.16 14.06
CA ARG A 80 -13.84 -26.78 12.90
C ARG A 80 -13.92 -25.79 11.72
N LYS A 81 -14.42 -24.58 11.93
CA LYS A 81 -14.54 -23.57 10.85
C LYS A 81 -13.19 -23.11 10.27
N ILE A 82 -12.13 -23.10 11.07
CA ILE A 82 -10.75 -22.89 10.59
C ILE A 82 -10.33 -24.06 9.69
N LYS A 83 -10.48 -25.32 10.15
CA LYS A 83 -10.12 -26.51 9.38
C LYS A 83 -10.91 -26.63 8.07
N GLU A 84 -12.21 -26.35 8.10
CA GLU A 84 -13.09 -26.33 6.91
C GLU A 84 -12.55 -25.37 5.83
N ARG A 85 -12.15 -24.15 6.22
CA ARG A 85 -11.57 -23.15 5.31
C ARG A 85 -10.19 -23.57 4.77
N SER A 86 -9.41 -24.33 5.54
CA SER A 86 -8.15 -24.93 5.09
C SER A 86 -8.34 -26.16 4.18
N SER A 87 -9.48 -26.85 4.25
CA SER A 87 -9.80 -27.97 3.34
C SER A 87 -10.43 -27.53 2.02
N SER A 88 -11.07 -26.36 1.96
CA SER A 88 -11.67 -25.84 0.72
C SER A 88 -10.67 -25.38 -0.35
N SER A 89 -9.37 -25.33 -0.04
CA SER A 89 -8.31 -24.92 -0.96
C SER A 89 -7.58 -26.08 -1.67
N THR A 90 -8.12 -27.31 -1.61
CA THR A 90 -7.41 -28.52 -2.09
C THR A 90 -8.23 -29.33 -3.09
N GLN A 91 -8.09 -29.00 -4.38
CA GLN A 91 -8.25 -29.97 -5.48
C GLN A 91 -6.96 -30.04 -6.31
N PRO A 92 -6.52 -31.22 -6.78
CA PRO A 92 -5.24 -31.38 -7.44
C PRO A 92 -5.32 -31.13 -8.96
N SER A 93 -4.62 -30.10 -9.45
CA SER A 93 -4.23 -30.01 -10.86
C SER A 93 -2.87 -30.67 -11.09
N ARG A 94 -2.65 -31.23 -12.28
CA ARG A 94 -1.62 -32.25 -12.55
C ARG A 94 -0.63 -31.82 -13.65
N ARG A 95 0.61 -31.49 -13.26
CA ARG A 95 1.76 -31.12 -14.13
C ARG A 95 1.49 -29.81 -14.91
N GLN A 96 2.48 -28.98 -15.21
CA GLN A 96 3.89 -29.25 -15.54
C GLN A 96 4.83 -28.19 -14.94
N SER A 97 6.12 -28.48 -14.89
CA SER A 97 7.15 -27.57 -14.39
C SER A 97 7.66 -26.62 -15.47
N THR A 98 7.48 -25.31 -15.28
CA THR A 98 8.06 -24.25 -16.13
C THR A 98 8.74 -23.21 -15.24
N PRO A 99 10.04 -22.89 -15.45
CA PRO A 99 10.76 -21.95 -14.59
C PRO A 99 10.34 -20.50 -14.84
N SER A 100 9.59 -19.93 -13.90
CA SER A 100 9.25 -18.51 -13.79
C SER A 100 8.90 -18.24 -12.32
N THR A 101 9.06 -17.04 -11.74
CA THR A 101 9.39 -15.71 -12.29
C THR A 101 10.36 -15.01 -11.32
N THR A 102 10.90 -13.85 -11.69
CA THR A 102 11.44 -12.85 -10.75
C THR A 102 10.55 -12.75 -9.50
N SER A 103 11.13 -12.95 -8.32
CA SER A 103 10.37 -13.01 -7.07
C SER A 103 9.61 -11.71 -6.83
N ARG A 104 8.27 -11.78 -6.76
CA ARG A 104 7.46 -10.75 -6.11
C ARG A 104 7.74 -10.82 -4.61
N THR A 105 8.78 -10.13 -4.19
CA THR A 105 9.15 -10.00 -2.77
C THR A 105 8.04 -9.28 -2.01
N ASN A 106 7.31 -10.03 -1.19
CA ASN A 106 6.33 -9.46 -0.26
C ASN A 106 7.03 -8.41 0.62
N SER A 107 6.46 -7.21 0.67
CA SER A 107 7.07 -6.04 1.26
C SER A 107 6.20 -5.47 2.38
N PHE A 108 6.85 -4.83 3.34
CA PHE A 108 6.24 -4.09 4.43
C PHE A 108 7.03 -2.80 4.63
N LYS A 109 6.33 -1.66 4.59
CA LYS A 109 6.92 -0.33 4.79
C LYS A 109 6.09 0.42 5.82
N ILE A 110 6.72 0.85 6.92
CA ILE A 110 6.14 1.88 7.79
C ILE A 110 6.21 3.20 7.04
N THR A 111 5.06 3.88 6.93
CA THR A 111 4.94 5.15 6.20
C THR A 111 5.16 6.33 7.15
N SER A 112 4.49 6.33 8.31
CA SER A 112 4.64 7.36 9.34
C SER A 112 4.39 6.81 10.75
N VAL A 113 4.83 7.55 11.77
CA VAL A 113 4.43 7.37 13.17
C VAL A 113 3.88 8.68 13.71
N SER A 114 2.70 8.63 14.33
CA SER A 114 2.13 9.73 15.13
C SER A 114 2.19 9.38 16.61
N PHE A 115 2.37 10.38 17.47
CA PHE A 115 2.45 10.20 18.92
C PHE A 115 1.30 10.93 19.61
N ARG A 116 0.77 10.34 20.69
CA ARG A 116 -0.16 10.98 21.63
C ARG A 116 0.39 10.89 23.06
N ASN A 117 -0.23 11.61 23.99
CA ASN A 117 0.09 11.56 25.42
C ASN A 117 -1.09 10.94 26.18
N GLU A 118 -0.83 9.96 27.04
CA GLU A 118 -1.83 9.33 27.89
C GLU A 118 -1.35 9.22 29.34
N ASP A 119 -2.28 9.24 30.29
CA ASP A 119 -1.98 8.95 31.70
C ASP A 119 -1.99 7.43 32.00
N ILE A 120 -2.09 7.06 33.28
CA ILE A 120 -2.09 5.66 33.73
C ILE A 120 -3.46 4.99 33.62
N ASP A 121 -4.54 5.77 33.42
CA ASP A 121 -5.93 5.33 33.41
C ASP A 121 -6.51 5.32 31.97
N ASP A 122 -5.62 5.26 30.96
CA ASP A 122 -5.91 5.35 29.52
C ASP A 122 -6.60 6.68 29.08
N ASN A 123 -6.51 7.78 29.86
CA ASN A 123 -7.04 9.07 29.42
C ASN A 123 -6.09 9.75 28.43
N VAL A 124 -6.63 10.27 27.34
CA VAL A 124 -5.86 11.03 26.33
C VAL A 124 -5.62 12.46 26.84
N LEU A 125 -4.39 12.75 27.27
CA LEU A 125 -3.93 14.07 27.71
C LEU A 125 -3.64 15.01 26.52
N ASN A 126 -3.11 14.44 25.43
CA ASN A 126 -2.93 15.11 24.14
C ASN A 126 -3.24 14.11 23.03
N ALA A 127 -3.98 14.52 22.00
CA ALA A 127 -4.35 13.65 20.88
C ALA A 127 -3.15 13.31 19.97
N TYR A 128 -3.35 12.38 19.04
CA TYR A 128 -2.32 11.98 18.08
C TYR A 128 -1.92 13.16 17.18
N GLY A 129 -0.68 13.62 17.30
CA GLY A 129 -0.12 14.72 16.49
C GLY A 129 -0.11 16.10 17.15
N GLU A 130 -0.76 16.26 18.30
CA GLU A 130 -0.76 17.50 19.07
C GLU A 130 0.64 17.88 19.60
N ARG A 131 0.78 19.14 20.05
CA ARG A 131 1.98 19.65 20.70
C ARG A 131 2.27 18.87 21.99
N LEU A 132 3.38 18.14 22.01
CA LEU A 132 3.84 17.46 23.20
C LEU A 132 4.93 18.28 23.91
N CYS A 133 4.68 18.64 25.16
CA CYS A 133 5.59 19.40 26.01
C CYS A 133 6.33 18.45 26.94
N ALA A 134 7.66 18.54 27.04
CA ALA A 134 8.50 17.51 27.63
C ALA A 134 8.11 17.15 29.09
N ALA A 135 7.86 18.18 29.91
CA ALA A 135 7.43 18.03 31.30
C ALA A 135 6.05 17.33 31.43
N ASP A 136 5.18 17.51 30.44
CA ASP A 136 3.77 17.15 30.49
C ASP A 136 3.50 15.74 29.90
N VAL A 137 4.50 15.08 29.31
CA VAL A 137 4.35 13.71 28.76
C VAL A 137 4.42 12.66 29.89
N HIS A 138 3.29 12.02 30.13
CA HIS A 138 3.16 10.87 31.04
C HIS A 138 3.58 9.59 30.31
N TYR A 139 2.74 9.06 29.41
CA TYR A 139 3.09 7.99 28.49
C TYR A 139 3.04 8.48 27.04
N LEU A 140 4.19 8.43 26.35
CA LEU A 140 4.25 8.67 24.91
C LEU A 140 3.74 7.42 24.19
N MET A 141 2.59 7.52 23.55
CA MET A 141 1.88 6.39 22.95
C MET A 141 1.94 6.51 21.41
N PRO A 142 2.73 5.66 20.72
CA PRO A 142 2.87 5.73 19.26
C PRO A 142 1.74 5.00 18.52
N ARG A 143 1.44 5.48 17.31
CA ARG A 143 0.65 4.78 16.29
C ARG A 143 1.46 4.70 15.02
N ILE A 144 1.65 3.48 14.54
CA ILE A 144 2.36 3.15 13.30
C ILE A 144 1.34 3.09 12.16
N TYR A 145 1.60 3.81 11.07
CA TYR A 145 0.92 3.66 9.78
C TYR A 145 1.83 2.85 8.84
N TYR A 146 1.28 1.92 8.06
CA TYR A 146 2.07 1.03 7.21
C TYR A 146 1.36 0.59 5.93
N LYS A 147 2.16 0.18 4.95
CA LYS A 147 1.74 -0.45 3.69
C LYS A 147 2.34 -1.85 3.59
N SER A 148 1.53 -2.83 3.20
CA SER A 148 1.87 -4.25 3.12
C SER A 148 1.43 -4.86 1.79
N THR A 149 2.33 -5.56 1.10
CA THR A 149 2.01 -6.29 -0.13
C THR A 149 1.85 -7.81 0.08
N TYR A 150 1.80 -8.26 1.34
CA TYR A 150 1.50 -9.65 1.68
C TYR A 150 0.05 -9.99 1.31
N SER A 151 -0.17 -11.18 0.75
CA SER A 151 -1.51 -11.67 0.36
C SER A 151 -2.39 -12.13 1.53
N SER A 152 -1.85 -12.17 2.75
CA SER A 152 -2.56 -12.52 3.98
C SER A 152 -1.91 -11.86 5.20
N SER A 153 -2.69 -11.67 6.25
CA SER A 153 -2.26 -11.07 7.52
C SER A 153 -1.10 -11.83 8.18
N GLN A 154 -0.15 -11.12 8.78
CA GLN A 154 1.03 -11.69 9.44
C GLN A 154 1.14 -11.22 10.90
N ASP A 155 1.06 -12.13 11.88
CA ASP A 155 1.33 -11.79 13.30
C ASP A 155 2.86 -11.65 13.51
N TRP A 156 3.37 -10.44 13.73
CA TRP A 156 4.81 -10.13 13.87
C TRP A 156 5.14 -9.40 15.18
N ALA A 157 6.27 -9.77 15.78
CA ALA A 157 6.89 -9.07 16.91
C ALA A 157 7.94 -8.04 16.44
N PHE A 158 8.01 -6.92 17.16
CA PHE A 158 8.87 -5.77 16.88
C PHE A 158 9.44 -5.20 18.19
N LYS A 159 10.45 -4.33 18.05
CA LYS A 159 10.97 -3.49 19.14
C LYS A 159 11.07 -2.04 18.67
N TYR A 160 11.03 -1.08 19.58
CA TYR A 160 11.36 0.31 19.25
C TYR A 160 12.39 0.90 20.21
N LYS A 161 13.04 1.96 19.72
CA LYS A 161 13.99 2.77 20.47
C LYS A 161 13.53 4.23 20.41
N ILE A 162 13.63 4.91 21.54
CA ILE A 162 13.53 6.36 21.64
C ILE A 162 14.89 6.85 22.12
N TYR A 163 15.49 7.76 21.37
CA TYR A 163 16.70 8.46 21.77
C TYR A 163 16.36 9.90 22.12
N LYS A 164 16.97 10.38 23.21
CA LYS A 164 16.95 11.79 23.62
C LYS A 164 17.67 12.69 22.60
N PRO A 165 17.48 14.02 22.65
CA PRO A 165 18.25 14.99 21.88
C PRO A 165 19.77 14.85 22.00
N ASP A 166 20.29 14.46 23.18
CA ASP A 166 21.73 14.19 23.40
C ASP A 166 22.23 12.84 22.82
N GLY A 167 21.35 12.03 22.22
CA GLY A 167 21.67 10.71 21.67
C GLY A 167 21.58 9.55 22.66
N THR A 168 21.22 9.79 23.93
CA THR A 168 21.02 8.74 24.96
C THR A 168 19.79 7.89 24.64
N LEU A 169 19.92 6.57 24.72
CA LEU A 169 18.78 5.65 24.61
C LEU A 169 17.91 5.75 25.86
N MET A 170 16.60 5.94 25.68
CA MET A 170 15.62 5.85 26.76
C MET A 170 15.28 4.38 27.04
N SER A 171 15.50 3.92 28.26
CA SER A 171 15.16 2.57 28.72
C SER A 171 14.91 2.55 30.23
N GLY A 172 14.20 1.53 30.71
CA GLY A 172 13.93 1.29 32.13
C GLY A 172 14.10 -0.18 32.51
N SER A 173 13.81 -0.53 33.76
CA SER A 173 13.95 -1.89 34.29
C SER A 173 13.04 -2.94 33.60
N THR A 174 11.96 -2.49 32.96
CA THR A 174 11.04 -3.32 32.16
C THR A 174 11.37 -3.32 30.66
N SER A 175 12.33 -2.51 30.20
CA SER A 175 12.68 -2.40 28.78
C SER A 175 13.51 -3.60 28.30
N PRO A 176 13.28 -4.15 27.09
CA PRO A 176 14.14 -5.18 26.54
C PRO A 176 15.57 -4.66 26.32
N SER A 177 16.59 -5.45 26.68
CA SER A 177 18.01 -5.04 26.58
C SER A 177 18.37 -4.48 25.20
N GLY A 178 18.86 -3.23 25.17
CA GLY A 178 19.19 -2.47 23.96
C GLY A 178 18.04 -1.72 23.28
N TYR A 179 16.83 -1.70 23.88
CA TYR A 179 15.62 -1.08 23.33
C TYR A 179 14.84 -0.28 24.39
N THR A 180 13.84 0.47 23.95
CA THR A 180 12.93 1.21 24.84
C THR A 180 11.72 0.36 25.21
N ASN A 181 11.08 -0.29 24.23
CA ASN A 181 10.00 -1.24 24.46
C ASN A 181 9.88 -2.27 23.31
N SER A 182 8.99 -3.25 23.45
CA SER A 182 8.61 -4.24 22.44
C SER A 182 7.09 -4.33 22.28
N PHE A 183 6.64 -4.67 21.08
CA PHE A 183 5.22 -4.86 20.77
C PHE A 183 5.01 -5.96 19.74
N GLU A 184 3.80 -6.49 19.67
CA GLU A 184 3.34 -7.37 18.61
C GLU A 184 2.22 -6.68 17.84
N MET A 185 2.13 -6.92 16.52
CA MET A 185 0.99 -6.49 15.72
C MET A 185 0.68 -7.50 14.62
N THR A 186 -0.60 -7.59 14.26
CA THR A 186 -1.02 -8.20 13.00
C THR A 186 -0.78 -7.19 11.88
N VAL A 187 0.04 -7.58 10.90
CA VAL A 187 0.32 -6.83 9.67
C VAL A 187 -0.65 -7.30 8.60
N ASP A 188 -1.70 -6.52 8.37
CA ASP A 188 -2.74 -6.82 7.38
C ASP A 188 -2.35 -6.36 5.96
N PRO A 189 -2.90 -6.98 4.90
CA PRO A 189 -2.69 -6.53 3.52
C PRO A 189 -3.18 -5.10 3.26
N GLY A 190 -2.52 -4.38 2.35
CA GLY A 190 -2.91 -3.01 1.98
C GLY A 190 -2.33 -1.95 2.90
N GLU A 191 -3.06 -0.86 3.11
CA GLU A 191 -2.66 0.29 3.93
C GLU A 191 -3.48 0.34 5.22
N ASN A 192 -2.80 0.33 6.36
CA ASN A 192 -3.39 0.12 7.68
C ASN A 192 -2.65 0.94 8.75
N TYR A 193 -3.22 0.99 9.96
CA TYR A 193 -2.56 1.57 11.14
C TYR A 193 -2.75 0.72 12.38
N CYS A 194 -1.86 0.88 13.36
CA CYS A 194 -1.93 0.20 14.65
C CYS A 194 -1.36 1.09 15.76
N GLY A 195 -2.11 1.26 16.85
CA GLY A 195 -1.59 1.86 18.09
C GLY A 195 -0.78 0.82 18.87
N ILE A 196 0.38 1.21 19.39
CA ILE A 196 1.29 0.31 20.11
C ILE A 196 1.52 0.79 21.55
N GLY A 197 1.92 -0.13 22.43
CA GLY A 197 2.23 0.20 23.82
C GLY A 197 3.35 1.24 23.93
N GLY A 198 3.07 2.33 24.64
CA GLY A 198 3.98 3.45 24.80
C GLY A 198 5.10 3.24 25.81
N TRP A 199 5.81 4.33 26.11
CA TRP A 199 6.85 4.37 27.13
C TRP A 199 6.81 5.71 27.87
N GLY A 200 6.99 5.66 29.18
CA GLY A 200 6.83 6.81 30.06
C GLY A 200 6.62 6.43 31.52
N ARG A 201 6.00 7.32 32.30
CA ARG A 201 5.75 7.18 33.74
C ARG A 201 4.41 7.82 34.12
N SER A 202 3.71 7.22 35.09
CA SER A 202 2.37 7.63 35.50
C SER A 202 2.26 9.05 36.08
N GLY A 203 3.36 9.62 36.57
CA GLY A 203 3.46 11.00 37.06
C GLY A 203 4.33 11.92 36.19
N GLY A 204 4.45 11.64 34.89
CA GLY A 204 5.27 12.45 33.99
C GLY A 204 6.78 12.32 34.22
N GLY A 205 7.54 13.32 33.75
CA GLY A 205 8.99 13.43 33.99
C GLY A 205 9.85 12.31 33.39
N ALA A 206 9.30 11.49 32.50
CA ALA A 206 10.07 10.50 31.74
C ALA A 206 10.86 11.11 30.57
N TYR A 207 10.45 12.32 30.13
CA TYR A 207 11.02 13.08 29.03
C TYR A 207 11.62 14.38 29.60
N ASP A 208 12.89 14.31 29.98
CA ASP A 208 13.63 15.31 30.74
C ASP A 208 14.38 16.36 29.90
N GLN A 209 14.19 16.35 28.57
CA GLN A 209 14.86 17.24 27.62
C GLN A 209 13.86 17.81 26.61
N THR A 210 14.21 18.94 26.02
CA THR A 210 13.45 19.60 24.95
C THR A 210 14.24 19.58 23.66
N GLY A 211 13.56 19.52 22.51
CA GLY A 211 14.18 19.37 21.19
C GLY A 211 13.80 18.07 20.50
N GLN A 212 14.61 17.65 19.53
CA GLN A 212 14.31 16.48 18.69
C GLN A 212 14.72 15.17 19.35
N TYR A 213 13.73 14.34 19.69
CA TYR A 213 13.90 12.93 20.01
C TYR A 213 13.87 12.10 18.72
N ARG A 214 14.62 10.99 18.66
CA ARG A 214 14.64 10.05 17.52
C ARG A 214 13.93 8.74 17.89
N PHE A 215 12.83 8.45 17.20
CA PHE A 215 12.12 7.18 17.25
C PHE A 215 12.62 6.22 16.17
N GLU A 216 12.82 4.94 16.52
CA GLU A 216 13.21 3.90 15.57
C GLU A 216 12.40 2.62 15.78
N VAL A 217 11.96 1.97 14.70
CA VAL A 217 11.35 0.62 14.76
C VAL A 217 12.35 -0.41 14.24
N TRP A 218 12.45 -1.53 14.96
CA TRP A 218 13.39 -2.62 14.73
C TRP A 218 12.66 -3.96 14.64
N ARG A 219 13.10 -4.82 13.73
CA ARG A 219 12.63 -6.20 13.57
C ARG A 219 13.80 -7.10 13.18
N ASN A 220 13.86 -8.31 13.76
CA ASN A 220 14.91 -9.32 13.50
C ASN A 220 16.36 -8.80 13.62
N GLY A 221 16.60 -7.79 14.47
CA GLY A 221 17.92 -7.16 14.65
C GLY A 221 18.24 -6.03 13.67
N SER A 222 17.39 -5.76 12.67
CA SER A 222 17.55 -4.65 11.73
C SER A 222 16.61 -3.49 12.05
N ARG A 223 17.06 -2.25 11.84
CA ARG A 223 16.20 -1.06 11.86
C ARG A 223 15.40 -0.98 10.57
N ILE A 224 14.08 -0.91 10.68
CA ILE A 224 13.15 -0.87 9.53
C ILE A 224 12.47 0.50 9.36
N TYR A 225 12.56 1.38 10.37
CA TYR A 225 12.02 2.74 10.32
C TYR A 225 12.77 3.67 11.27
N GLN A 226 12.84 4.96 10.94
CA GLN A 226 13.33 6.05 11.79
C GLN A 226 12.51 7.32 11.52
N GLN A 227 12.15 8.05 12.56
CA GLN A 227 11.52 9.38 12.49
C GLN A 227 11.95 10.23 13.70
N ASN A 228 12.09 11.53 13.53
CA ASN A 228 12.27 12.45 14.66
C ASN A 228 10.93 13.05 15.09
N PHE A 229 10.74 13.29 16.38
CA PHE A 229 9.64 14.06 16.95
C PHE A 229 10.19 15.12 17.91
N THR A 230 9.48 16.23 18.12
CA THR A 230 9.96 17.33 18.95
C THR A 230 9.14 17.43 20.23
N LEU A 231 9.81 17.48 21.39
CA LEU A 231 9.18 17.82 22.66
C LEU A 231 9.57 19.24 23.07
N TYR A 232 8.60 20.04 23.51
CA TYR A 232 8.77 21.47 23.72
C TYR A 232 8.90 21.88 25.20
N SER A 233 9.44 23.08 25.43
CA SER A 233 9.66 23.67 26.75
C SER A 233 8.37 24.24 27.36
N GLY A 234 7.63 23.37 28.05
CA GLY A 234 6.43 23.69 28.82
C GLY A 234 5.19 24.03 27.98
N SER A 235 4.04 24.07 28.64
CA SER A 235 2.72 24.48 28.11
C SER A 235 2.62 25.95 27.68
N GLY A 236 3.76 26.61 27.44
CA GLY A 236 3.81 27.98 26.96
C GLY A 236 3.15 28.13 25.61
N ASN A 237 2.04 28.85 25.59
CA ASN A 237 1.48 29.48 24.40
C ASN A 237 2.57 30.37 23.77
N VAL A 238 3.26 29.88 22.75
CA VAL A 238 3.74 30.78 21.70
C VAL A 238 2.48 31.47 21.21
N SER A 239 2.49 32.81 21.14
CA SER A 239 1.37 33.60 20.62
C SER A 239 0.85 32.95 19.35
N ASP A 240 -0.44 32.59 19.31
CA ASP A 240 -1.06 31.82 18.22
C ASP A 240 -1.22 32.72 16.98
N GLY A 241 -0.08 32.99 16.35
CA GLY A 241 0.03 33.81 15.16
C GLY A 241 -0.53 33.08 13.96
N THR A 242 -0.88 33.83 12.92
CA THR A 242 -1.47 33.26 11.71
C THR A 242 -0.56 32.18 11.13
N LEU A 243 -1.06 30.95 11.09
CA LEU A 243 -0.42 29.80 10.45
C LEU A 243 -0.06 30.17 9.01
N LYS A 244 1.20 29.95 8.64
CA LYS A 244 1.74 30.30 7.32
C LYS A 244 2.60 29.20 6.76
N VAL A 245 2.33 28.84 5.50
CA VAL A 245 3.20 28.01 4.66
C VAL A 245 3.90 28.92 3.66
N ASP A 246 5.23 28.93 3.66
CA ASP A 246 6.08 29.84 2.87
C ASP A 246 5.66 31.31 2.95
N GLY A 247 5.31 31.75 4.17
CA GLY A 247 4.84 33.09 4.50
C GLY A 247 3.38 33.40 4.15
N LYS A 248 2.68 32.48 3.46
CA LYS A 248 1.32 32.65 2.91
C LYS A 248 0.27 31.85 3.68
N THR A 249 -0.98 32.25 3.57
CA THR A 249 -2.16 31.54 4.11
C THR A 249 -2.87 30.66 3.07
N SER A 250 -2.40 30.67 1.82
CA SER A 250 -2.78 29.75 0.75
C SER A 250 -1.57 29.56 -0.16
N VAL A 251 -1.34 28.33 -0.61
CA VAL A 251 -0.18 27.94 -1.43
C VAL A 251 -0.65 27.02 -2.56
N SER A 252 0.01 27.10 -3.70
CA SER A 252 -0.15 26.15 -4.80
C SER A 252 1.21 25.70 -5.34
N THR A 253 1.26 24.47 -5.85
CA THR A 253 2.45 23.86 -6.49
C THR A 253 2.03 23.03 -7.70
N ASN A 254 2.92 22.91 -8.70
CA ASN A 254 2.76 22.00 -9.83
C ASN A 254 3.97 21.08 -9.96
N PHE A 255 3.71 19.78 -10.08
CA PHE A 255 4.72 18.77 -10.42
C PHE A 255 4.60 18.37 -11.90
N SER A 256 5.74 18.07 -12.53
CA SER A 256 5.72 17.36 -13.81
C SER A 256 5.15 15.94 -13.65
N SER A 257 4.75 15.30 -14.74
CA SER A 257 4.32 13.89 -14.72
C SER A 257 5.39 12.90 -14.26
N SER A 258 6.68 13.27 -14.27
CA SER A 258 7.74 12.46 -13.65
C SER A 258 7.68 12.42 -12.10
N GLY A 259 6.88 13.30 -11.50
CA GLY A 259 6.84 13.52 -10.05
C GLY A 259 7.97 14.43 -9.58
N GLY A 260 8.36 14.30 -8.31
CA GLY A 260 9.47 15.03 -7.75
C GLY A 260 9.35 15.30 -6.25
N THR A 261 10.13 16.27 -5.78
CA THR A 261 10.15 16.73 -4.38
C THR A 261 10.21 18.24 -4.30
N GLU A 262 9.35 18.86 -3.50
CA GLU A 262 9.41 20.28 -3.14
C GLU A 262 9.49 20.46 -1.62
N ARG A 263 10.09 21.56 -1.15
CA ARG A 263 10.31 21.84 0.27
C ARG A 263 9.51 23.07 0.71
N PHE A 264 8.58 22.86 1.63
CA PHE A 264 7.73 23.89 2.23
C PHE A 264 8.24 24.26 3.61
N THR A 265 8.15 25.55 3.96
CA THR A 265 8.41 26.07 5.32
C THR A 265 7.10 26.38 6.03
N VAL A 266 7.05 26.15 7.35
CA VAL A 266 5.87 26.39 8.19
C VAL A 266 6.24 27.31 9.34
N SER A 267 5.41 28.32 9.58
CA SER A 267 5.68 29.43 10.50
C SER A 267 4.40 30.02 11.12
N GLY A 268 4.56 30.95 12.07
CA GLY A 268 3.45 31.61 12.79
C GLY A 268 2.97 30.86 14.03
N VAL A 269 3.08 29.52 14.03
CA VAL A 269 2.58 28.63 15.08
C VAL A 269 3.70 27.83 15.76
N SER A 270 3.38 27.25 16.92
CA SER A 270 4.33 26.47 17.74
C SER A 270 4.45 24.99 17.33
N SER A 271 3.43 24.48 16.64
CA SER A 271 3.22 23.10 16.26
C SER A 271 2.20 23.09 15.12
N TRP A 272 2.28 22.09 14.24
CA TRP A 272 1.36 21.95 13.12
C TRP A 272 1.38 20.50 12.66
N ASP A 273 0.32 20.05 12.00
CA ASP A 273 0.21 18.71 11.43
C ASP A 273 -0.27 18.74 9.97
N THR A 274 -0.34 17.57 9.33
CA THR A 274 -0.69 17.42 7.92
C THR A 274 -1.97 16.61 7.75
N TRP A 275 -2.97 17.16 7.07
CA TRP A 275 -4.23 16.47 6.73
C TRP A 275 -4.40 16.36 5.22
N GLY A 276 -5.07 15.30 4.75
CA GLY A 276 -5.45 15.14 3.35
C GLY A 276 -4.27 15.05 2.38
N ILE A 277 -3.15 14.41 2.77
CA ILE A 277 -2.07 14.15 1.82
C ILE A 277 -2.63 13.29 0.67
N PRO A 278 -2.54 13.72 -0.61
CA PRO A 278 -3.06 12.94 -1.73
C PRO A 278 -2.39 11.56 -1.81
N SER A 279 -3.13 10.55 -2.25
CA SER A 279 -2.65 9.14 -2.28
C SER A 279 -1.43 8.89 -3.18
N TRP A 280 -1.10 9.86 -4.03
CA TRP A 280 0.04 9.89 -4.95
C TRP A 280 1.19 10.80 -4.45
N CYS A 281 1.11 11.31 -3.22
CA CYS A 281 2.17 12.06 -2.55
C CYS A 281 2.45 11.53 -1.13
N SER A 282 3.59 11.93 -0.56
CA SER A 282 4.01 11.60 0.79
C SER A 282 4.82 12.74 1.41
N VAL A 283 4.66 12.97 2.71
CA VAL A 283 5.42 13.97 3.46
C VAL A 283 6.69 13.34 4.04
N GLU A 284 7.83 13.88 3.66
CA GLU A 284 9.18 13.46 4.07
C GLU A 284 9.89 14.62 4.81
N ASN A 285 11.01 14.33 5.48
CA ASN A 285 11.92 15.34 6.09
C ASN A 285 11.24 16.40 7.00
N ARG A 286 10.14 16.05 7.67
CA ARG A 286 9.40 16.96 8.56
C ARG A 286 10.24 17.39 9.77
N THR A 287 10.28 18.70 10.01
CA THR A 287 10.82 19.35 11.20
C THR A 287 9.70 20.13 11.92
N SER A 288 10.03 20.91 12.96
CA SER A 288 9.08 21.87 13.56
C SER A 288 8.74 23.06 12.66
N THR A 289 9.49 23.30 11.57
CA THR A 289 9.41 24.51 10.73
C THR A 289 9.39 24.23 9.22
N SER A 290 9.34 22.97 8.80
CA SER A 290 9.39 22.60 7.38
C SER A 290 9.02 21.15 7.11
N PHE A 291 8.77 20.81 5.85
CA PHE A 291 8.76 19.44 5.34
C PHE A 291 9.14 19.40 3.86
N THR A 292 9.34 18.19 3.33
CA THR A 292 9.40 17.92 1.90
C THR A 292 8.12 17.22 1.47
N LEU A 293 7.39 17.76 0.50
CA LEU A 293 6.36 17.03 -0.21
C LEU A 293 7.05 16.25 -1.34
N ARG A 294 6.88 14.94 -1.37
CA ARG A 294 7.29 14.07 -2.48
C ARG A 294 6.05 13.57 -3.19
N CYS A 295 5.97 13.76 -4.51
CA CYS A 295 4.86 13.24 -5.31
C CYS A 295 5.39 12.22 -6.33
N GLU A 296 4.68 11.11 -6.48
CA GLU A 296 5.00 10.01 -7.38
C GLU A 296 4.73 10.41 -8.85
N ALA A 297 5.22 9.62 -9.80
CA ALA A 297 4.95 9.85 -11.21
C ALA A 297 3.44 9.76 -11.52
N ASN A 298 2.96 10.62 -12.41
CA ASN A 298 1.62 10.53 -12.99
C ASN A 298 1.70 9.86 -14.36
N ASN A 299 1.50 8.55 -14.38
CA ASN A 299 1.50 7.75 -15.62
C ASN A 299 0.14 7.83 -16.36
N SER A 300 -0.76 8.74 -15.96
CA SER A 300 -2.06 8.95 -16.61
C SER A 300 -1.98 10.02 -17.69
N SER A 301 -2.74 9.84 -18.77
CA SER A 301 -2.98 10.83 -19.82
C SER A 301 -3.75 12.08 -19.37
N SER A 302 -4.28 12.08 -18.15
CA SER A 302 -4.94 13.22 -17.53
C SER A 302 -4.04 13.84 -16.46
N SER A 303 -4.02 15.17 -16.41
CA SER A 303 -3.49 15.88 -15.24
C SER A 303 -4.30 15.52 -14.00
N ARG A 304 -3.65 15.43 -12.85
CA ARG A 304 -4.32 15.18 -11.56
C ARG A 304 -4.13 16.36 -10.64
N SER A 305 -5.17 16.66 -9.87
CA SER A 305 -5.18 17.75 -8.90
C SER A 305 -5.84 17.28 -7.61
N ASP A 306 -5.24 17.63 -6.49
CA ASP A 306 -5.75 17.38 -5.15
C ASP A 306 -5.15 18.42 -4.20
N TYR A 307 -5.45 18.37 -2.91
CA TYR A 307 -4.93 19.34 -1.94
C TYR A 307 -4.65 18.70 -0.59
N MET A 308 -3.55 19.13 0.04
CA MET A 308 -3.32 18.86 1.47
C MET A 308 -3.61 20.10 2.30
N LYS A 309 -3.74 19.94 3.61
CA LYS A 309 -3.77 21.03 4.57
C LYS A 309 -2.64 20.89 5.58
N ILE A 310 -2.06 22.02 5.95
CA ILE A 310 -1.32 22.18 7.20
C ILE A 310 -2.31 22.72 8.24
N THR A 311 -2.34 22.13 9.43
CA THR A 311 -3.29 22.47 10.49
C THR A 311 -2.59 22.81 11.80
N SER A 312 -3.12 23.75 12.58
CA SER A 312 -2.65 24.09 13.93
C SER A 312 -3.81 24.61 14.77
N GLY A 313 -4.28 23.80 15.73
CA GLY A 313 -5.49 24.12 16.49
C GLY A 313 -6.70 24.27 15.55
N SER A 314 -7.32 25.45 15.55
CA SER A 314 -8.40 25.82 14.63
C SER A 314 -7.92 26.40 13.29
N GLN A 315 -6.62 26.68 13.14
CA GLN A 315 -6.05 27.28 11.93
C GLN A 315 -5.74 26.21 10.87
N GLU A 316 -6.01 26.53 9.60
CA GLU A 316 -5.60 25.71 8.46
C GLU A 316 -5.02 26.54 7.31
N VAL A 317 -4.03 26.00 6.61
CA VAL A 317 -3.51 26.51 5.35
C VAL A 317 -3.57 25.39 4.32
N ARG A 318 -4.31 25.64 3.23
CA ARG A 318 -4.43 24.74 2.09
C ARG A 318 -3.20 24.87 1.19
N ILE A 319 -2.70 23.73 0.73
CA ILE A 319 -1.70 23.61 -0.33
C ILE A 319 -2.39 22.86 -1.47
N ASP A 320 -2.70 23.57 -2.55
CA ASP A 320 -3.22 22.99 -3.79
C ASP A 320 -2.07 22.37 -4.60
N ILE A 321 -2.22 21.10 -4.98
CA ILE A 321 -1.17 20.31 -5.63
C ILE A 321 -1.71 19.85 -6.98
N THR A 322 -1.20 20.45 -8.06
CA THR A 322 -1.43 19.95 -9.42
C THR A 322 -0.25 19.09 -9.89
N GLN A 323 -0.53 18.15 -10.78
CA GLN A 323 0.49 17.39 -11.49
C GLN A 323 0.08 17.17 -12.94
N ASP A 324 1.02 17.42 -13.84
CA ASP A 324 0.82 17.31 -15.29
C ASP A 324 0.48 15.87 -15.72
N ALA A 325 -0.13 15.73 -16.91
CA ALA A 325 -0.34 14.44 -17.55
C ALA A 325 0.99 13.80 -17.99
N SER A 326 1.05 12.47 -18.01
CA SER A 326 2.06 11.73 -18.77
C SER A 326 1.98 12.14 -20.23
N ALA A 327 3.13 12.40 -20.84
CA ALA A 327 3.20 12.74 -22.26
C ALA A 327 2.85 11.55 -23.17
N SER A 328 3.11 10.32 -22.73
CA SER A 328 2.52 9.12 -23.34
C SER A 328 1.27 8.71 -22.55
N ARG A 329 0.17 8.47 -23.27
CA ARG A 329 -1.10 7.98 -22.68
C ARG A 329 -1.16 6.45 -22.62
N PHE A 330 -0.18 5.80 -23.25
CA PHE A 330 0.03 4.37 -23.30
C PHE A 330 1.41 4.02 -22.74
N SER A 331 1.58 2.76 -22.35
CA SER A 331 2.91 2.18 -22.09
C SER A 331 2.93 0.71 -22.50
N GLY A 332 4.11 0.12 -22.64
CA GLY A 332 4.25 -1.29 -22.97
C GLY A 332 5.64 -1.84 -22.70
N ASN A 333 5.77 -3.15 -22.84
CA ASN A 333 7.04 -3.85 -22.69
C ASN A 333 7.10 -5.07 -23.63
N VAL A 334 8.14 -5.17 -24.46
CA VAL A 334 8.42 -6.41 -25.22
C VAL A 334 9.22 -7.33 -24.31
N GLU A 335 8.57 -8.37 -23.78
CA GLU A 335 9.18 -9.34 -22.86
C GLU A 335 10.08 -10.37 -23.55
N ASN A 336 9.79 -10.74 -24.79
CA ASN A 336 10.59 -11.67 -25.59
C ASN A 336 10.28 -11.55 -27.08
N VAL A 337 11.26 -11.84 -27.93
CA VAL A 337 11.11 -12.07 -29.37
C VAL A 337 11.84 -13.37 -29.72
N TRP A 338 11.27 -14.22 -30.55
CA TRP A 338 11.94 -15.39 -31.13
C TRP A 338 11.44 -15.67 -32.54
N VAL A 339 12.14 -16.52 -33.29
CA VAL A 339 11.88 -16.74 -34.71
C VAL A 339 11.96 -18.22 -35.05
N ASP A 340 10.89 -18.76 -35.63
CA ASP A 340 10.91 -20.04 -36.32
C ASP A 340 11.22 -19.77 -37.82
N TYR A 341 12.38 -20.25 -38.28
CA TYR A 341 12.85 -20.06 -39.66
C TYR A 341 12.25 -21.11 -40.62
N ASP A 342 12.34 -20.85 -41.92
CA ASP A 342 11.95 -21.77 -43.01
C ASP A 342 10.48 -22.24 -43.01
N GLN A 343 9.60 -21.49 -42.36
CA GLN A 343 8.17 -21.79 -42.24
C GLN A 343 7.41 -21.52 -43.54
N TRP A 344 6.28 -22.21 -43.73
CA TRP A 344 5.42 -22.06 -44.90
C TRP A 344 4.03 -21.58 -44.50
N GLN A 345 3.57 -20.50 -45.13
CA GLN A 345 2.23 -19.94 -44.92
C GLN A 345 1.70 -19.40 -46.25
N ASN A 346 0.44 -19.72 -46.59
CA ASN A 346 -0.24 -19.29 -47.83
C ASN A 346 0.54 -19.57 -49.13
N GLY A 347 1.39 -20.60 -49.15
CA GLY A 347 2.21 -20.97 -50.31
C GLY A 347 3.53 -20.20 -50.46
N LYS A 348 3.81 -19.20 -49.61
CA LYS A 348 5.13 -18.58 -49.50
C LYS A 348 5.96 -19.25 -48.40
N LYS A 349 7.29 -19.15 -48.52
CA LYS A 349 8.27 -19.58 -47.51
C LYS A 349 8.88 -18.35 -46.84
N GLY A 350 9.01 -18.37 -45.53
CA GLY A 350 9.42 -17.20 -44.74
C GLY A 350 9.86 -17.54 -43.32
N MET A 351 9.96 -16.52 -42.50
CA MET A 351 10.16 -16.63 -41.05
C MET A 351 8.87 -16.31 -40.30
N LEU A 352 8.59 -17.06 -39.24
CA LEU A 352 7.52 -16.78 -38.30
C LEU A 352 8.13 -16.12 -37.05
N ILE A 353 7.95 -14.82 -36.93
CA ILE A 353 8.42 -14.01 -35.80
C ILE A 353 7.36 -14.04 -34.71
N HIS A 354 7.76 -14.45 -33.51
CA HIS A 354 6.93 -14.49 -32.32
C HIS A 354 7.31 -13.34 -31.39
N VAL A 355 6.31 -12.57 -30.98
CA VAL A 355 6.45 -11.41 -30.09
C VAL A 355 5.60 -11.65 -28.84
N LYS A 356 6.19 -11.45 -27.67
CA LYS A 356 5.54 -11.58 -26.37
C LYS A 356 5.66 -10.27 -25.63
N PHE A 357 4.55 -9.59 -25.39
CA PHE A 357 4.53 -8.20 -24.92
C PHE A 357 3.34 -7.85 -24.03
N THR A 358 3.48 -6.76 -23.27
CA THR A 358 2.37 -6.09 -22.56
C THR A 358 2.10 -4.71 -23.16
N VAL A 359 0.85 -4.29 -23.11
CA VAL A 359 0.40 -2.91 -23.38
C VAL A 359 -0.58 -2.47 -22.30
N ASP A 360 -0.49 -1.20 -21.93
CA ASP A 360 -1.30 -0.54 -20.92
C ASP A 360 -1.93 0.75 -21.51
N GLY A 361 -3.18 1.03 -21.16
CA GLY A 361 -3.98 2.16 -21.67
C GLY A 361 -4.70 1.90 -23.00
N MET A 362 -4.40 0.80 -23.69
CA MET A 362 -4.85 0.53 -25.07
C MET A 362 -6.22 -0.17 -25.20
N LYS A 363 -7.06 -0.20 -24.17
CA LYS A 363 -8.33 -0.96 -24.22
C LYS A 363 -9.29 -0.45 -25.31
N GLY A 364 -9.76 -1.37 -26.15
CA GLY A 364 -10.68 -1.08 -27.25
C GLY A 364 -10.08 -0.24 -28.38
N ARG A 365 -8.76 0.02 -28.34
CA ARG A 365 -8.01 0.74 -29.38
C ARG A 365 -7.26 -0.25 -30.25
N GLU A 366 -7.10 0.05 -31.53
CA GLU A 366 -6.22 -0.71 -32.40
C GLU A 366 -4.77 -0.28 -32.17
N GLY A 367 -3.90 -1.22 -31.84
CA GLY A 367 -2.46 -1.07 -31.89
C GLY A 367 -1.88 -1.89 -33.04
N LYS A 368 -0.72 -1.47 -33.55
CA LYS A 368 0.08 -2.27 -34.49
C LYS A 368 1.29 -2.84 -33.78
N CYS A 369 1.64 -4.08 -34.13
CA CYS A 369 2.90 -4.73 -33.78
C CYS A 369 3.62 -4.99 -35.09
N VAL A 370 4.81 -4.38 -35.27
CA VAL A 370 5.47 -4.32 -36.58
C VAL A 370 6.94 -4.68 -36.45
N ALA A 371 7.39 -5.66 -37.23
CA ALA A 371 8.81 -5.94 -37.42
C ALA A 371 9.37 -5.05 -38.54
N TYR A 372 10.41 -4.24 -38.28
CA TYR A 372 11.08 -3.42 -39.29
C TYR A 372 12.46 -4.01 -39.62
N PHE A 373 12.75 -4.24 -40.90
CA PHE A 373 13.94 -4.96 -41.34
C PHE A 373 15.05 -4.03 -41.84
N LYS A 374 16.30 -4.37 -41.52
CA LYS A 374 17.51 -3.60 -41.83
C LYS A 374 18.72 -4.49 -42.04
N TYR A 375 19.77 -3.94 -42.62
CA TYR A 375 21.13 -4.49 -42.52
C TYR A 375 21.62 -4.42 -41.07
N GLU A 376 22.52 -5.32 -40.66
CA GLU A 376 23.13 -5.27 -39.31
C GLU A 376 23.80 -3.90 -39.03
N GLY A 377 24.36 -3.27 -40.07
CA GLY A 377 24.96 -1.93 -40.01
C GLY A 377 23.99 -0.76 -39.77
N GLY A 378 22.67 -0.97 -39.80
CA GLY A 378 21.67 0.02 -39.39
C GLY A 378 20.66 0.44 -40.45
N ASP A 379 21.06 0.47 -41.73
CA ASP A 379 20.21 0.93 -42.83
C ASP A 379 19.01 0.00 -43.08
N PHE A 380 17.80 0.56 -43.16
CA PHE A 380 16.58 -0.19 -43.44
C PHE A 380 16.59 -0.80 -44.84
N LEU A 381 16.09 -2.03 -44.96
CA LEU A 381 15.84 -2.66 -46.26
C LEU A 381 14.78 -1.87 -47.02
N LYS A 382 14.86 -1.90 -48.35
CA LYS A 382 13.93 -1.20 -49.24
C LYS A 382 12.93 -2.16 -49.86
N ASP A 383 11.67 -1.73 -49.83
CA ASP A 383 10.54 -2.41 -50.44
C ASP A 383 10.28 -1.85 -51.86
N TYR A 384 9.85 -2.71 -52.78
CA TYR A 384 9.69 -2.35 -54.21
C TYR A 384 8.34 -2.75 -54.83
N ASN A 385 7.49 -3.50 -54.13
CA ASN A 385 6.15 -3.92 -54.57
C ASN A 385 5.01 -3.23 -53.78
N ASN A 386 5.28 -2.71 -52.59
CA ASN A 386 4.35 -2.17 -51.59
C ASN A 386 3.49 -3.25 -50.90
N ASP A 387 3.84 -4.53 -50.99
CA ASP A 387 3.13 -5.61 -50.28
C ASP A 387 3.57 -5.68 -48.79
N TYR A 388 4.86 -5.41 -48.51
CA TYR A 388 5.46 -5.38 -47.16
C TYR A 388 6.20 -4.05 -46.91
N GLY A 389 5.71 -2.96 -47.51
CA GLY A 389 6.32 -1.63 -47.46
C GLY A 389 5.67 -0.67 -46.45
N THR A 390 6.49 0.16 -45.81
CA THR A 390 6.04 1.41 -45.17
C THR A 390 5.72 2.47 -46.22
N THR A 391 5.03 3.55 -45.82
CA THR A 391 4.89 4.78 -46.65
C THR A 391 6.23 5.44 -47.02
N GLY A 392 7.33 5.09 -46.35
CA GLY A 392 8.70 5.52 -46.69
C GLY A 392 9.49 4.51 -47.55
N GLY A 393 8.83 3.44 -48.01
CA GLY A 393 9.44 2.35 -48.78
C GLY A 393 10.47 1.53 -48.00
N GLN A 394 10.36 1.44 -46.67
CA GLN A 394 11.14 0.48 -45.87
C GLN A 394 10.39 -0.85 -45.76
N VAL A 395 11.11 -1.98 -45.73
CA VAL A 395 10.51 -3.30 -45.51
C VAL A 395 10.04 -3.45 -44.06
N CYS A 396 8.77 -3.82 -43.88
CA CYS A 396 8.18 -4.12 -42.58
C CYS A 396 7.13 -5.25 -42.65
N CYS A 397 6.95 -5.97 -41.56
CA CYS A 397 5.87 -6.96 -41.40
C CYS A 397 4.95 -6.51 -40.26
N PRO A 398 3.81 -5.85 -40.57
CA PRO A 398 2.83 -5.41 -39.59
C PRO A 398 1.72 -6.44 -39.35
N ASP A 399 1.23 -6.52 -38.12
CA ASP A 399 -0.12 -7.02 -37.82
C ASP A 399 -0.74 -6.23 -36.65
N SER A 400 -2.02 -6.45 -36.38
CA SER A 400 -2.90 -5.57 -35.62
C SER A 400 -3.46 -6.26 -34.39
N PHE A 401 -3.67 -5.52 -33.30
CA PHE A 401 -4.27 -6.06 -32.08
C PHE A 401 -5.22 -5.07 -31.41
N THR A 402 -6.26 -5.58 -30.75
CA THR A 402 -7.22 -4.79 -29.99
C THR A 402 -7.33 -5.33 -28.56
N PRO A 403 -6.74 -4.67 -27.55
CA PRO A 403 -6.82 -5.10 -26.16
C PRO A 403 -8.23 -5.04 -25.57
N ASN A 404 -8.67 -6.10 -24.90
CA ASN A 404 -9.97 -6.13 -24.20
C ASN A 404 -9.91 -5.55 -22.77
N TYR A 405 -8.70 -5.36 -22.22
CA TYR A 405 -8.45 -4.87 -20.87
C TYR A 405 -7.40 -3.77 -20.89
N ASP A 406 -7.51 -2.82 -19.94
CA ASP A 406 -6.65 -1.65 -19.83
C ASP A 406 -5.17 -2.02 -19.80
N SER A 407 -4.82 -3.09 -19.05
CA SER A 407 -3.54 -3.79 -19.12
C SER A 407 -3.77 -5.15 -19.77
N THR A 408 -3.11 -5.42 -20.91
CA THR A 408 -3.25 -6.66 -21.67
C THR A 408 -1.89 -7.23 -22.06
N ARG A 409 -1.76 -8.56 -22.01
CA ARG A 409 -0.54 -9.30 -22.34
C ARG A 409 -0.75 -10.27 -23.49
N PHE A 410 -0.03 -10.07 -24.58
CA PHE A 410 0.06 -11.00 -25.69
C PHE A 410 1.23 -11.95 -25.40
N SER A 411 0.92 -13.23 -25.18
CA SER A 411 1.93 -14.22 -24.77
C SER A 411 2.65 -14.89 -25.94
N ASP A 412 2.07 -14.80 -27.14
CA ASP A 412 2.55 -15.32 -28.43
C ASP A 412 1.73 -14.60 -29.52
N PHE A 413 2.22 -13.44 -29.98
CA PHE A 413 1.68 -12.69 -31.13
C PHE A 413 2.61 -12.94 -32.32
N ARG A 414 2.06 -13.15 -33.53
CA ARG A 414 2.82 -13.76 -34.63
C ARG A 414 2.79 -12.91 -35.89
N LEU A 415 3.98 -12.69 -36.46
CA LEU A 415 4.21 -11.99 -37.71
C LEU A 415 4.87 -12.96 -38.69
N PHE A 416 4.29 -13.18 -39.86
CA PHE A 416 4.90 -14.03 -40.91
C PHE A 416 5.49 -13.16 -42.00
N MET A 417 6.82 -13.15 -42.09
CA MET A 417 7.56 -12.41 -43.12
C MET A 417 8.06 -13.39 -44.19
N PRO A 418 7.52 -13.36 -45.42
CA PRO A 418 8.03 -14.14 -46.54
C PRO A 418 9.45 -13.70 -46.92
N TYR A 419 10.27 -14.64 -47.40
CA TYR A 419 11.68 -14.35 -47.70
C TYR A 419 11.90 -13.56 -49.00
N ASP A 420 10.98 -13.69 -49.96
CA ASP A 420 10.95 -12.90 -51.20
C ASP A 420 10.71 -11.41 -50.93
N GLU A 421 9.94 -11.09 -49.88
CA GLU A 421 9.59 -9.71 -49.47
C GLU A 421 10.73 -8.99 -48.72
N LEU A 422 11.86 -9.66 -48.50
CA LEU A 422 13.10 -9.00 -48.06
C LEU A 422 13.83 -8.28 -49.22
N HIS A 423 13.39 -8.51 -50.46
CA HIS A 423 13.89 -7.87 -51.69
C HIS A 423 15.41 -7.95 -51.92
N MET A 424 16.04 -9.01 -51.40
CA MET A 424 17.48 -9.20 -51.48
C MET A 424 17.89 -9.81 -52.83
N ALA A 425 19.01 -9.33 -53.38
CA ALA A 425 19.67 -10.01 -54.49
C ALA A 425 20.24 -11.38 -54.06
N LYS A 426 20.62 -12.23 -55.02
CA LYS A 426 21.26 -13.53 -54.74
C LYS A 426 22.58 -13.34 -53.97
N GLY A 427 22.69 -13.95 -52.80
CA GLY A 427 23.82 -13.77 -51.89
C GLY A 427 23.52 -14.18 -50.45
N LYS A 428 24.52 -14.03 -49.58
CA LYS A 428 24.42 -14.20 -48.13
C LYS A 428 24.52 -12.83 -47.46
N TYR A 429 23.64 -12.54 -46.51
CA TYR A 429 23.54 -11.25 -45.84
C TYR A 429 23.32 -11.43 -44.34
N ASP A 430 23.96 -10.59 -43.54
CA ASP A 430 23.70 -10.51 -42.11
C ASP A 430 22.82 -9.27 -41.84
N LEU A 431 21.62 -9.55 -41.35
CA LEU A 431 20.48 -8.65 -41.27
C LEU A 431 19.99 -8.55 -39.84
N ALA A 432 19.13 -7.58 -39.55
CA ALA A 432 18.47 -7.46 -38.28
C ALA A 432 17.05 -6.92 -38.43
N PHE A 433 16.20 -7.16 -37.43
CA PHE A 433 14.92 -6.50 -37.29
C PHE A 433 14.65 -6.11 -35.83
N HIS A 434 13.79 -5.13 -35.59
CA HIS A 434 13.21 -4.90 -34.28
C HIS A 434 11.69 -4.82 -34.37
N ILE A 435 11.04 -5.11 -33.25
CA ILE A 435 9.62 -4.88 -33.08
C ILE A 435 9.40 -3.45 -32.60
N LEU A 436 8.46 -2.75 -33.22
CA LEU A 436 7.85 -1.53 -32.72
C LEU A 436 6.36 -1.79 -32.46
N ILE A 437 5.85 -1.21 -31.38
CA ILE A 437 4.44 -1.25 -31.00
C ILE A 437 3.94 0.18 -30.89
N TYR A 438 2.87 0.53 -31.60
CA TYR A 438 2.30 1.88 -31.62
C TYR A 438 0.76 1.88 -31.67
N ASP A 439 0.15 3.01 -31.30
CA ASP A 439 -1.29 3.25 -31.41
C ASP A 439 -1.69 3.61 -32.84
N GLN A 440 -2.65 2.91 -33.45
CA GLN A 440 -2.97 3.09 -34.87
C GLN A 440 -3.61 4.44 -35.18
N ASP A 441 -4.52 4.95 -34.34
CA ASP A 441 -5.22 6.22 -34.62
C ASP A 441 -4.24 7.40 -34.68
N THR A 442 -3.21 7.39 -33.81
CA THR A 442 -2.38 8.57 -33.55
C THR A 442 -0.90 8.40 -33.82
N GLN A 443 -0.46 7.19 -34.20
CA GLN A 443 0.94 6.86 -34.51
C GLN A 443 1.88 7.18 -33.33
N GLU A 444 1.39 7.02 -32.09
CA GLU A 444 2.16 7.19 -30.85
C GLU A 444 2.95 5.90 -30.57
N ASP A 445 4.29 5.97 -30.60
CA ASP A 445 5.19 4.88 -30.23
C ASP A 445 5.00 4.50 -28.75
N ILE A 446 4.66 3.23 -28.50
CA ILE A 446 4.38 2.69 -27.16
C ILE A 446 5.61 1.98 -26.59
N VAL A 447 6.24 1.11 -27.39
CA VAL A 447 7.49 0.39 -27.01
C VAL A 447 8.21 -0.18 -28.24
N ARG A 448 9.54 -0.23 -28.17
CA ARG A 448 10.43 -0.85 -29.16
C ARG A 448 11.31 -1.93 -28.52
N SER A 449 11.56 -3.03 -29.22
CA SER A 449 12.50 -4.09 -28.79
C SER A 449 13.96 -3.73 -29.08
N SER A 450 14.90 -4.48 -28.48
CA SER A 450 16.24 -4.58 -29.06
C SER A 450 16.16 -5.22 -30.45
N ASP A 451 17.14 -4.91 -31.30
CA ASP A 451 17.29 -5.59 -32.58
C ASP A 451 17.55 -7.10 -32.37
N GLN A 452 17.10 -7.90 -33.34
CA GLN A 452 17.28 -9.35 -33.45
C GLN A 452 18.06 -9.61 -34.74
N ASN A 453 19.30 -10.09 -34.62
CA ASN A 453 20.18 -10.30 -35.77
C ASN A 453 19.99 -11.72 -36.33
N PHE A 454 19.99 -11.84 -37.66
CA PHE A 454 19.83 -13.10 -38.37
C PHE A 454 20.61 -13.11 -39.69
N THR A 455 21.12 -14.28 -40.05
CA THR A 455 21.75 -14.50 -41.36
C THR A 455 20.69 -14.94 -42.36
N PHE A 456 20.61 -14.26 -43.51
CA PHE A 456 19.78 -14.64 -44.65
C PHE A 456 20.62 -15.15 -45.82
N THR A 457 20.07 -16.03 -46.66
CA THR A 457 20.73 -16.51 -47.89
C THR A 457 19.70 -16.66 -49.00
N GLN A 458 19.76 -15.73 -49.96
CA GLN A 458 19.01 -15.80 -51.20
C GLN A 458 19.78 -16.67 -52.20
N ASN A 459 19.15 -17.74 -52.65
CA ASN A 459 19.72 -18.70 -53.62
C ASN A 459 19.31 -18.38 -55.06
#